data_AF-A0A536HLG2-F1
#
_entry.id   AF-A0A536HLG2-F1
#
_cell.length_a   1.000
_cell.length_b   1.000
_cell.length_c   1.000
_cell.angle_alpha   90.00
_cell.angle_beta   90.00
_cell.angle_gamma   90.00
#
_symmetry.space_group_name_H-M   'P 1'
#
loop_
_entity.id
_entity.type
_entity.pdbx_description
1 polymer ?
#
loop_
_entity_poly.entity_id
_entity_poly.type
_entity_poly.pdbx_seq_one_letter_code
_entity_poly.pdbx_strand_id
1 'polypeptide(L)'
;SWIFAALRTSVSFALSGAVVGEFVGSTAGLGYRMAISTGLLDTDRTYAILLLLMAIAVTLVELAKRVEDRLLRWRPTSALVA
;
A
#
# COMPACT_ATOMS: atom_id res chain seq x y z
N SER A 1 18.52 6.27 -14.91
CA SER A 1 18.20 6.37 -13.48
C SER A 1 16.78 6.84 -13.15
N TRP A 2 15.95 7.32 -14.10
CA TRP A 2 14.65 7.91 -13.75
C TRP A 2 13.47 6.92 -13.83
N ILE A 3 13.52 5.96 -14.77
CA ILE A 3 12.43 4.99 -15.01
C ILE A 3 12.20 4.04 -13.82
N PHE A 4 13.25 3.56 -13.16
CA PHE A 4 13.11 2.64 -12.03
C PHE A 4 12.65 3.36 -10.75
N ALA A 5 13.11 4.59 -10.51
CA ALA A 5 12.60 5.44 -9.44
C ALA A 5 11.11 5.80 -9.65
N ALA A 6 10.72 6.05 -10.90
CA ALA A 6 9.32 6.24 -11.27
C ALA A 6 8.50 4.96 -11.06
N LEU A 7 9.05 3.78 -11.37
CA LEU A 7 8.38 2.49 -11.16
C LEU A 7 8.04 2.24 -9.67
N ARG A 8 8.97 2.48 -8.74
CA ARG A 8 8.72 2.41 -7.27
C ARG A 8 7.50 3.23 -6.87
N THR A 9 7.52 4.46 -7.35
CA THR A 9 6.57 5.50 -7.00
C THR A 9 5.20 5.18 -7.59
N SER A 10 5.15 4.72 -8.85
CA SER A 10 3.92 4.26 -9.51
C SER A 10 3.28 3.05 -8.83
N VAL A 11 4.06 2.07 -8.35
CA VAL A 11 3.52 0.92 -7.61
C VAL A 11 2.87 1.37 -6.28
N SER A 12 3.49 2.32 -5.59
CA SER A 12 2.95 2.89 -4.36
C SER A 12 1.63 3.65 -4.61
N PHE A 13 1.56 4.41 -5.71
CA PHE A 13 0.35 5.13 -6.12
C PHE A 13 -0.78 4.19 -6.60
N ALA A 14 -0.44 3.15 -7.36
CA ALA A 14 -1.41 2.14 -7.82
C ALA A 14 -2.06 1.43 -6.63
N LEU A 15 -1.27 1.13 -5.60
CA LEU A 15 -1.78 0.53 -4.38
C LEU A 15 -2.75 1.46 -3.63
N SER A 16 -2.32 2.68 -3.34
CA SER A 16 -3.20 3.66 -2.65
C SER A 16 -4.49 3.88 -3.45
N GLY A 17 -4.40 3.92 -4.78
CA GLY A 17 -5.55 4.00 -5.67
C GLY A 17 -6.50 2.80 -5.58
N ALA A 18 -5.97 1.58 -5.45
CA ALA A 18 -6.80 0.37 -5.28
C ALA A 18 -7.59 0.40 -3.96
N VAL A 19 -6.96 0.82 -2.86
CA VAL A 19 -7.62 0.93 -1.54
C VAL A 19 -8.72 1.99 -1.55
N VAL A 20 -8.45 3.16 -2.16
CA VAL A 20 -9.47 4.21 -2.31
C VAL A 20 -10.58 3.76 -3.26
N GLY A 21 -10.26 3.03 -4.33
CA GLY A 21 -11.23 2.44 -5.25
C GLY A 21 -12.16 1.43 -4.58
N GLU A 22 -11.62 0.58 -3.70
CA GLU A 22 -12.41 -0.32 -2.85
C GLU A 22 -13.34 0.43 -1.90
N PHE A 23 -12.96 1.64 -1.47
CA PHE A 23 -13.76 2.48 -0.58
C PHE A 23 -14.96 3.14 -1.29
N VAL A 24 -14.80 3.53 -2.56
CA VAL A 24 -15.80 4.34 -3.29
C VAL A 24 -16.75 3.49 -4.15
N GLY A 25 -16.27 2.40 -4.74
CA GLY A 25 -17.01 1.69 -5.80
C GLY A 25 -17.15 0.18 -5.63
N SER A 26 -16.52 -0.41 -4.62
CA SER A 26 -16.61 -1.86 -4.42
C SER A 26 -17.81 -2.24 -3.57
N THR A 27 -18.45 -3.36 -3.92
CA THR A 27 -19.51 -4.00 -3.12
C THR A 27 -18.95 -5.07 -2.17
N ALA A 28 -17.63 -5.19 -2.10
CA ALA A 28 -16.90 -6.12 -1.25
C ALA A 28 -15.52 -5.55 -0.87
N GLY A 29 -14.84 -6.17 0.10
CA GLY A 29 -13.50 -5.74 0.52
C GLY A 29 -13.50 -4.97 1.84
N LEU A 30 -12.29 -4.67 2.31
CA LEU A 30 -12.08 -4.07 3.64
C LEU A 30 -12.50 -2.60 3.69
N GLY A 31 -12.26 -1.85 2.61
CA GLY A 31 -12.72 -0.46 2.50
C GLY A 31 -14.24 -0.34 2.56
N TYR A 32 -14.95 -1.16 1.77
CA TYR A 32 -16.40 -1.26 1.79
C TYR A 32 -16.95 -1.62 3.18
N ARG A 33 -16.36 -2.63 3.84
CA ARG A 33 -16.76 -3.05 5.18
C ARG A 33 -16.51 -1.98 6.24
N MET A 34 -15.43 -1.21 6.12
CA MET A 34 -15.17 -0.07 7.00
C MET A 34 -16.25 0.99 6.83
N ALA A 35 -16.56 1.37 5.59
CA ALA A 35 -17.57 2.39 5.29
C ALA A 35 -18.95 2.02 5.87
N ILE A 36 -19.37 0.76 5.73
CA ILE A 36 -20.62 0.28 6.34
C ILE A 36 -20.55 0.30 7.87
N SER A 37 -19.45 -0.17 8.46
CA SER A 37 -19.31 -0.23 9.92
C SER A 37 -19.33 1.17 10.55
N THR A 38 -18.70 2.15 9.90
CA THR A 38 -18.76 3.56 10.28
C THR A 38 -20.19 4.09 10.16
N GLY A 39 -20.93 3.72 9.11
CA GLY A 39 -22.34 4.10 8.95
C GLY A 39 -23.26 3.49 10.00
N LEU A 40 -22.93 2.31 10.51
CA LEU A 40 -23.63 1.63 11.62
C LEU A 40 -23.17 2.10 13.01
N LEU A 41 -22.20 3.02 13.08
CA LEU A 41 -21.55 3.47 14.32
C LEU A 41 -20.94 2.32 15.16
N ASP A 42 -20.66 1.19 14.52
CA ASP A 42 -19.97 0.04 15.11
C ASP A 42 -18.48 0.35 15.20
N THR A 43 -18.12 0.96 16.32
CA THR A 43 -16.77 1.51 16.55
C THR A 43 -15.75 0.37 16.70
N ASP A 44 -16.12 -0.72 17.37
CA ASP A 44 -15.28 -1.91 17.56
C ASP A 44 -14.87 -2.50 16.20
N ARG A 45 -15.84 -2.70 15.30
CA ARG A 45 -15.58 -3.23 13.96
C ARG A 45 -14.80 -2.24 13.10
N THR A 46 -15.07 -0.95 13.22
CA THR A 46 -14.37 0.10 12.47
C THR A 46 -12.88 0.15 12.85
N TYR A 47 -12.54 0.10 14.14
CA TYR A 47 -11.14 0.05 14.60
C TYR A 47 -10.45 -1.26 14.23
N ALA A 48 -11.13 -2.41 14.31
CA ALA A 48 -10.58 -3.68 13.86
C ALA A 48 -10.21 -3.65 12.36
N ILE A 49 -11.07 -3.08 11.53
CA ILE A 49 -10.81 -2.93 10.08
C ILE A 49 -9.71 -1.89 9.83
N LEU A 50 -9.70 -0.78 10.57
CA LEU A 50 -8.65 0.24 10.49
C LEU A 50 -7.26 -0.37 10.75
N LEU A 51 -7.11 -1.13 11.83
CA LEU A 51 -5.84 -1.79 12.17
C LEU A 51 -5.41 -2.79 11.09
N LEU A 52 -6.36 -3.55 10.55
CA LEU A 52 -6.10 -4.50 9.47
C LEU A 52 -5.65 -3.78 8.19
N LEU A 53 -6.30 -2.67 7.83
CA LEU A 53 -5.92 -1.84 6.69
C LEU A 53 -4.52 -1.23 6.87
N MET A 54 -4.19 -0.73 8.07
CA MET A 54 -2.84 -0.26 8.39
C MET A 54 -1.80 -1.37 8.22
N ALA A 55 -2.08 -2.56 8.77
CA ALA A 55 -1.17 -3.71 8.65
C ALA A 55 -0.94 -4.11 7.19
N ILE A 56 -1.99 -4.13 6.37
CA ILE A 56 -1.91 -4.41 4.93
C ILE A 56 -1.10 -3.32 4.24
N ALA A 57 -1.39 -2.04 4.48
CA ALA A 57 -0.68 -0.93 3.87
C ALA A 57 0.83 -0.99 4.15
N VAL A 58 1.21 -1.20 5.41
CA VAL A 58 2.64 -1.35 5.79
C VAL A 58 3.26 -2.58 5.12
N THR A 59 2.59 -3.73 5.17
CA THR A 59 3.08 -4.98 4.58
C THR A 59 3.36 -4.81 3.09
N LEU A 60 2.46 -4.11 2.38
CA LEU A 60 2.52 -3.99 0.94
C LEU A 60 3.55 -2.94 0.50
N VAL A 61 3.71 -1.85 1.27
CA VAL A 61 4.83 -0.91 1.10
C VAL A 61 6.17 -1.62 1.32
N GLU A 62 6.28 -2.45 2.34
CA GLU A 62 7.50 -3.21 2.63
C GLU A 62 7.78 -4.27 1.56
N LEU A 63 6.74 -4.95 1.05
CA LEU A 63 6.86 -5.89 -0.05
C LEU A 63 7.32 -5.19 -1.33
N ALA A 64 6.78 -4.02 -1.64
CA ALA A 64 7.20 -3.20 -2.77
C ALA A 64 8.67 -2.79 -2.65
N LYS A 65 9.13 -2.38 -1.45
CA LYS A 65 10.56 -2.11 -1.18
C LYS A 65 11.43 -3.32 -1.46
N ARG A 66 11.06 -4.50 -0.95
CA ARG A 66 11.84 -5.74 -1.15
C ARG A 66 11.88 -6.18 -2.61
N VAL A 67 10.78 -6.05 -3.33
CA VAL A 67 10.72 -6.33 -4.77
C VAL A 67 11.71 -5.44 -5.49
N GLU A 68 11.73 -4.15 -5.16
CA GLU A 68 12.67 -3.24 -5.78
C GLU A 68 14.13 -3.52 -5.41
N ASP A 69 14.44 -3.77 -4.15
CA ASP A 69 15.80 -4.10 -3.72
C ASP A 69 16.30 -5.37 -4.42
N ARG A 70 15.39 -6.33 -4.68
CA ARG A 70 15.72 -7.55 -5.43
C ARG A 70 15.93 -7.29 -6.92
N LEU A 71 15.16 -6.39 -7.54
CA LEU A 71 15.37 -5.96 -8.92
C LEU A 71 16.64 -5.11 -9.07
N LEU A 72 17.00 -4.31 -8.07
CA LEU A 72 18.19 -3.46 -8.06
C LEU A 72 19.48 -4.18 -7.63
N ARG A 73 19.39 -5.43 -7.15
CA ARG A 73 20.53 -6.27 -6.71
C ARG A 73 21.64 -6.45 -7.75
N TRP A 74 21.34 -6.24 -9.03
CA TRP A 74 22.31 -6.34 -10.12
C TRP A 74 23.22 -5.12 -10.31
N ARG A 75 23.01 -4.01 -9.57
CA ARG A 75 23.93 -2.86 -9.63
C ARG A 75 25.02 -2.97 -8.56
N PRO A 76 26.33 -2.92 -8.92
CA PRO A 76 27.38 -2.70 -7.94
C PRO A 76 27.18 -1.33 -7.29
N THR A 77 27.19 -1.30 -5.95
CA THR A 77 27.17 -0.08 -5.16
C THR A 77 28.31 0.83 -5.61
N SER A 78 28.00 1.88 -6.37
CA SER A 78 28.95 2.97 -6.58
C SER A 78 29.03 3.75 -5.27
N ALA A 79 29.86 3.25 -4.37
CA ALA A 79 30.35 3.98 -3.21
C ALA A 79 31.18 5.16 -3.72
N LEU A 80 30.53 6.30 -3.90
CA LEU A 80 31.20 7.59 -4.05
C LEU A 80 30.48 8.59 -3.16
N VAL A 81 30.76 8.47 -1.86
CA VAL A 81 30.79 9.63 -0.98
C VAL A 81 32.25 9.72 -0.54
N ALA A 82 32.99 10.58 -1.23
CA ALA A 82 34.28 11.12 -0.81
C ALA A 82 34.10 12.63 -0.70
#